data_AF-M5BR82-F1
#
_entry.id   AF-M5BR82-F1
#
_cell.length_a   1.000
_cell.length_b   1.000
_cell.length_c   1.000
_cell.angle_alpha   90.00
_cell.angle_beta   90.00
_cell.angle_gamma   90.00
#
_symmetry.space_group_name_H-M   'P 1'
#
loop_
_entity.id
_entity.type
_entity.pdbx_description
1 polymer ?
#
loop_
_entity_poly.entity_id
_entity_poly.type
_entity_poly.pdbx_seq_one_letter_code
_entity_poly.pdbx_strand_id
1 'polypeptide(L)' 'MGGRIPAFKDLPLKPEYPPHAAWGVWGEKDELGTVNNITSETIIAASQEIKLGLSIPLNWAMDQPK' A
#
# COMPACT_ATOMS: atom_id res chain seq x y z
N MET A 1 2.34 -7.46 -13.33
CA MET A 1 1.27 -8.44 -13.58
C MET A 1 0.06 -7.99 -12.79
N GLY A 2 -0.83 -7.23 -13.42
CA GLY A 2 -1.96 -6.56 -12.75
C GLY A 2 -3.23 -7.39 -12.85
N GLY A 3 -3.46 -8.26 -11.86
CA GLY A 3 -4.83 -8.70 -11.57
C GLY A 3 -5.63 -7.51 -11.04
N ARG A 4 -6.95 -7.48 -11.29
CA ARG A 4 -7.83 -6.48 -10.68
C ARG A 4 -7.80 -6.66 -9.17
N ILE A 5 -7.45 -5.61 -8.42
CA ILE A 5 -7.56 -5.62 -6.95
C ILE A 5 -9.04 -5.85 -6.59
N PRO A 6 -9.37 -6.87 -5.79
CA PRO A 6 -10.75 -7.16 -5.39
C PRO A 6 -11.33 -6.00 -4.58
N ALA A 7 -12.65 -5.81 -4.63
CA ALA A 7 -13.27 -4.88 -3.70
C ALA A 7 -13.20 -5.44 -2.27
N PHE A 8 -13.23 -4.56 -1.27
CA PHE A 8 -13.16 -4.99 0.13
C PHE A 8 -14.25 -6.01 0.52
N LYS A 9 -15.46 -5.86 -0.06
CA LYS A 9 -16.58 -6.79 0.12
C LYS A 9 -16.36 -8.18 -0.50
N ASP A 10 -15.39 -8.31 -1.41
CA ASP A 10 -15.06 -9.55 -2.09
C ASP A 10 -13.92 -10.30 -1.37
N LEU A 11 -13.45 -9.80 -0.22
CA LEU A 11 -12.47 -10.46 0.63
C LEU A 11 -13.16 -11.29 1.74
N PRO A 12 -12.59 -12.45 2.14
CA PRO A 12 -11.31 -12.99 1.68
C PRO A 12 -11.41 -13.73 0.33
N LEU A 13 -10.28 -13.92 -0.33
CA LEU A 13 -10.20 -14.66 -1.61
C LEU A 13 -10.49 -16.16 -1.48
N LYS A 14 -10.31 -16.73 -0.29
CA LYS A 14 -10.61 -18.12 0.01
C LYS A 14 -11.40 -18.21 1.32
N PRO A 15 -12.41 -19.09 1.42
CA PRO A 15 -13.26 -19.20 2.62
C PRO A 15 -12.50 -19.54 3.91
N GLU A 16 -11.35 -20.22 3.79
CA GLU A 16 -10.50 -20.60 4.93
C GLU A 16 -9.67 -19.43 5.50
N TYR A 17 -9.55 -18.31 4.79
CA TYR A 17 -8.80 -17.15 5.26
C TYR A 17 -9.63 -16.30 6.23
N PRO A 18 -8.98 -15.52 7.13
CA PRO A 18 -9.69 -14.63 8.02
C PRO A 18 -10.59 -13.63 7.26
N PRO A 19 -11.74 -13.23 7.82
CA PRO A 19 -12.61 -12.23 7.21
C PRO A 19 -11.83 -10.97 6.83
N HIS A 20 -12.05 -10.47 5.61
CA HIS A 20 -11.40 -9.28 5.06
C HIS A 20 -9.87 -9.36 4.88
N ALA A 21 -9.26 -10.54 5.01
CA ALA A 21 -7.83 -10.70 4.74
C ALA A 21 -7.53 -10.57 3.25
N ALA A 22 -6.53 -9.75 2.91
CA ALA A 22 -6.03 -9.57 1.54
C ALA A 22 -4.98 -10.63 1.14
N TRP A 23 -4.98 -11.79 1.78
CA TRP A 23 -4.02 -12.85 1.53
C TRP A 23 -4.19 -13.43 0.11
N GLY A 24 -3.07 -13.58 -0.60
CA GLY A 24 -3.04 -14.07 -1.98
C GLY A 24 -3.37 -13.02 -3.04
N VAL A 25 -3.79 -11.79 -2.68
CA VAL A 25 -4.13 -10.72 -3.66
C VAL A 25 -2.97 -10.41 -4.60
N TRP A 26 -1.74 -10.38 -4.08
CA TRP A 26 -0.53 -10.13 -4.86
C TRP A 26 0.29 -11.40 -5.12
N GLY A 27 -0.27 -12.58 -4.84
CA GLY A 27 0.37 -13.88 -5.01
C GLY A 27 0.50 -14.67 -3.70
N GLU A 28 0.54 -16.00 -3.81
CA GLU A 28 0.57 -16.92 -2.66
C GLU A 28 1.85 -16.82 -1.81
N LYS A 29 2.95 -16.31 -2.39
CA LYS A 29 4.24 -16.13 -1.72
C LYS A 29 4.60 -14.66 -1.50
N ASP A 30 3.63 -13.77 -1.68
CA ASP A 30 3.87 -12.34 -1.48
C ASP A 30 4.06 -12.01 0.00
N GLU A 31 5.06 -11.17 0.29
CA GLU A 31 5.38 -10.67 1.63
C GLU A 31 5.27 -9.13 1.71
N LEU A 32 4.95 -8.46 0.59
CA LEU A 32 4.93 -7.00 0.50
C LEU A 32 3.53 -6.39 0.67
N GLY A 33 2.48 -7.13 0.32
CA GLY A 33 1.10 -6.66 0.41
C GLY A 33 0.85 -5.41 -0.44
N THR A 34 0.27 -4.38 0.18
CA THR A 34 -0.09 -3.13 -0.51
C THR A 34 1.11 -2.34 -1.03
N VAL A 35 2.34 -2.64 -0.57
CA VAL A 35 3.56 -2.02 -1.11
C VAL A 35 3.72 -2.33 -2.61
N ASN A 36 3.18 -3.45 -3.09
CA ASN A 36 3.14 -3.79 -4.52
C ASN A 36 2.38 -2.76 -5.38
N ASN A 37 1.57 -1.89 -4.77
CA ASN A 37 0.88 -0.80 -5.48
C ASN A 37 1.81 0.40 -5.78
N ILE A 38 2.99 0.45 -5.17
CA ILE A 38 4.01 1.48 -5.43
C ILE A 38 4.83 1.03 -6.65
N THR A 39 4.35 1.39 -7.84
CA THR A 39 5.02 1.10 -9.13
C THR A 39 5.76 2.32 -9.67
N SER A 40 6.63 2.13 -10.67
CA SER A 40 7.31 3.22 -11.38
C SER A 40 6.34 4.29 -11.89
N GLU A 41 5.18 3.88 -12.40
CA GLU A 41 4.14 4.79 -12.90
C GLU A 41 3.54 5.62 -11.77
N THR A 42 3.23 5.01 -10.62
CA THR A 42 2.70 5.75 -9.46
C THR A 42 3.74 6.70 -8.86
N ILE A 43 5.02 6.33 -8.87
CA ILE A 43 6.12 7.19 -8.41
C ILE A 43 6.24 8.42 -9.31
N ILE A 44 6.24 8.23 -10.63
CA ILE A 44 6.28 9.33 -11.60
C ILE A 44 5.06 10.23 -11.44
N ALA A 45 3.86 9.66 -11.30
CA ALA A 45 2.65 10.44 -11.05
C ALA A 45 2.75 11.27 -9.76
N ALA A 46 3.21 10.68 -8.65
CA ALA A 46 3.40 11.39 -7.38
C ALA A 46 4.41 12.54 -7.49
N SER A 47 5.48 12.40 -8.29
CA SER A 47 6.45 13.49 -8.51
C SER A 47 5.82 14.73 -9.13
N GLN A 48 4.74 14.57 -9.91
CA GLN A 48 4.05 15.70 -10.52
C GLN A 48 3.33 16.57 -9.49
N GLU A 49 3.05 16.07 -8.30
CA GLU A 49 2.42 16.84 -7.21
C GLU A 49 3.38 17.85 -6.56
N ILE A 50 4.69 17.73 -6.79
CA ILE A 50 5.69 18.67 -6.25
C ILE A 50 5.60 20.00 -7.02
N LYS A 51 4.81 20.95 -6.51
CA LYS A 51 4.64 22.28 -7.11
C LYS A 51 5.43 23.40 -6.42
N LEU A 52 5.57 23.32 -5.10
CA LEU A 52 6.11 24.42 -4.27
C LEU A 52 7.55 24.18 -3.79
N GLY A 53 8.06 22.95 -3.92
CA GLY A 53 9.40 22.59 -3.42
C GLY A 53 9.54 22.61 -1.89
N LEU A 54 8.43 22.60 -1.15
CA LEU A 54 8.42 22.55 0.31
C LEU A 54 8.55 21.11 0.81
N SER A 55 9.31 20.92 1.88
CA SER A 55 9.45 19.63 2.59
C SER A 55 9.04 19.81 4.05
N ILE A 56 8.12 18.97 4.53
CA ILE A 56 7.55 19.02 5.88
C ILE A 56 7.80 17.65 6.53
N PRO A 57 8.61 17.54 7.61
CA PRO A 57 8.80 16.28 8.32
C PRO A 57 7.53 15.86 9.06
N LEU A 58 7.11 14.60 8.88
CA LEU A 58 5.90 14.04 9.50
C LEU A 58 6.19 13.09 10.68
N ASN A 59 7.46 12.88 11.01
CA ASN A 59 7.86 12.09 12.17
C ASN A 59 7.72 12.89 13.46
N TRP A 60 7.36 12.21 14.55
CA TRP A 60 7.51 12.79 15.88
C TRP A 60 9.01 12.95 16.19
N ALA A 61 9.36 14.03 16.88
CA ALA A 61 10.67 14.21 17.47
C ALA A 61 11.04 13.00 18.35
N MET A 62 12.26 12.50 18.16
CA MET A 62 12.73 11.25 18.77
C MET A 62 12.89 11.35 20.30
N ASP A 63 12.98 12.56 20.83
CA ASP A 63 13.11 12.88 22.25
C ASP A 63 11.76 12.92 22.99
N GLN A 64 10.70 12.33 22.40
CA GLN A 64 9.33 12.41 22.92
C GLN A 64 8.63 11.03 22.97
N PRO A 65 7.63 10.83 23.85
CA PRO A 65 7.31 11.70 24.99
C PRO A 65 8.37 11.58 26.11
N LYS A 66 8.32 12.50 27.09
CA LYS A 66 9.16 12.40 28.29
C LYS A 66 8.72 11.29 29.23
#